data_AF-A4TG35-F1
#
_entry.id   AF-A4TG35-F1
#
_cell.length_a   1.000
_cell.length_b   1.000
_cell.length_c   1.000
_cell.angle_alpha   90.00
_cell.angle_beta   90.00
_cell.angle_gamma   90.00
#
_symmetry.space_group_name_H-M   'P 1'
#
loop_
_entity.id
_entity.type
_entity.pdbx_description
1 polymer ?
#
loop_
_entity_poly.entity_id
_entity_poly.type
_entity_poly.pdbx_seq_one_letter_code
_entity_poly.pdbx_strand_id
1 'polypeptide(L)'
;MSGSFMLAGQQLHRQLGQILAAPVFNSDSDPIDLVRAAHQIRGGAEALMAAAVRQAREAGRTWQEIGQVLGVSRQAAFQKYGKPIDPRNGEVMDTSPLPEAIELARAVIDDHAHARWADITERFDETMRAGLTEAGLAEAWAWQVPDSRTTLF
;
A
#
# COMPACT_ATOMS: atom_id res chain seq x y z
N MET A 1 -25.54 0.79 -6.65
CA MET A 1 -24.21 0.33 -6.20
C MET A 1 -23.96 0.47 -4.69
N SER A 2 -24.92 0.91 -3.88
CA SER A 2 -24.81 0.99 -2.39
C SER A 2 -24.75 -0.35 -1.64
N GLY A 3 -24.84 -1.49 -2.34
CA GLY A 3 -24.97 -2.81 -1.72
C GLY A 3 -23.70 -3.29 -1.00
N SER A 4 -22.50 -3.00 -1.53
CA SER A 4 -21.25 -3.50 -0.95
C SER A 4 -20.95 -2.90 0.43
N PHE A 5 -21.21 -1.61 0.62
CA PHE A 5 -21.07 -0.96 1.94
C PHE A 5 -22.07 -1.51 2.95
N MET A 6 -23.35 -1.62 2.56
CA MET A 6 -24.39 -2.17 3.43
C MET A 6 -24.09 -3.62 3.85
N LEU A 7 -23.63 -4.45 2.91
CA LEU A 7 -23.24 -5.84 3.19
C LEU A 7 -22.05 -5.92 4.14
N ALA A 8 -21.02 -5.09 3.93
CA ALA A 8 -19.86 -5.03 4.83
C ALA A 8 -20.28 -4.59 6.24
N GLY A 9 -21.21 -3.62 6.34
CA GLY A 9 -21.75 -3.15 7.62
C GLY A 9 -22.55 -4.24 8.34
N GLN A 10 -23.42 -4.94 7.62
CA GLN A 10 -24.19 -6.07 8.15
C GLN A 10 -23.27 -7.22 8.59
N GLN A 11 -22.20 -7.48 7.84
CA GLN A 11 -21.21 -8.50 8.20
C GLN A 11 -20.51 -8.16 9.50
N LEU A 12 -19.99 -6.93 9.63
CA LEU A 12 -19.34 -6.48 10.86
C LEU A 12 -20.31 -6.52 12.05
N HIS A 13 -21.55 -6.09 11.87
CA HIS A 13 -22.57 -6.15 12.91
C HIS A 13 -22.84 -7.59 13.39
N ARG A 14 -22.97 -8.54 12.46
CA ARG A 14 -23.12 -9.96 12.82
C ARG A 14 -21.89 -10.52 13.53
N GLN A 15 -20.68 -10.18 13.08
CA GLN A 15 -19.43 -10.60 13.72
C GLN A 15 -19.33 -10.07 15.16
N LEU A 16 -19.65 -8.78 15.37
CA LEU A 16 -19.72 -8.20 16.71
C LEU A 16 -20.75 -8.90 17.58
N GLY A 17 -21.94 -9.18 17.04
CA GLY A 17 -22.99 -9.93 17.75
C GLY A 17 -22.53 -11.33 18.15
N GLN A 18 -21.80 -12.04 17.28
CA GLN A 18 -21.25 -13.37 17.58
C GLN A 18 -20.19 -13.33 18.68
N ILE A 19 -19.30 -12.34 18.66
CA ILE A 19 -18.25 -12.19 19.66
C ILE A 19 -18.84 -11.82 21.03
N LEU A 20 -19.82 -10.93 21.06
CA LEU A 20 -20.52 -10.54 22.29
C LEU A 20 -21.42 -11.65 22.85
N ALA A 21 -21.96 -12.52 21.99
CA ALA A 21 -22.79 -13.65 22.39
C ALA A 21 -21.96 -14.89 22.81
N ALA A 22 -20.74 -15.04 22.28
CA ALA A 22 -19.81 -16.06 22.75
C ALA A 22 -19.27 -15.67 24.13
N PRO A 23 -18.87 -16.64 25.00
CA PRO A 23 -18.41 -16.34 26.36
C PRO A 23 -17.08 -15.58 26.41
N VAL A 24 -16.57 -15.09 25.28
CA VAL A 24 -15.21 -14.55 25.06
C VAL A 24 -14.93 -13.30 25.89
N PHE A 25 -15.95 -12.66 26.46
CA PHE A 25 -15.79 -11.55 27.42
C PHE A 25 -16.18 -11.90 28.86
N ASN A 26 -16.28 -13.18 29.20
CA ASN A 26 -16.33 -13.60 30.60
C ASN A 26 -14.90 -13.69 31.16
N SER A 27 -14.77 -13.51 32.47
CA SER A 27 -13.49 -13.53 33.20
C SER A 27 -12.69 -14.83 33.05
N ASP A 28 -13.31 -15.89 32.54
CA ASP A 28 -12.71 -17.22 32.35
C ASP A 28 -12.25 -17.49 30.90
N SER A 29 -12.32 -16.49 30.00
CA SER A 29 -11.92 -16.65 28.59
C SER A 29 -10.41 -16.75 28.43
N ASP A 30 -9.94 -17.66 27.57
CA ASP A 30 -8.52 -17.73 27.19
C ASP A 30 -8.09 -16.39 26.56
N PRO A 31 -7.02 -15.74 27.06
CA PRO A 31 -6.47 -14.52 26.46
C PRO A 31 -6.22 -14.60 24.95
N ILE A 32 -5.91 -15.79 24.41
CA ILE A 32 -5.72 -15.98 22.97
C ILE A 32 -7.04 -15.85 22.21
N ASP A 33 -8.16 -16.29 22.78
CA ASP A 33 -9.48 -16.14 22.16
C ASP A 33 -9.92 -14.67 22.13
N LEU A 34 -9.57 -13.89 23.18
CA LEU A 34 -9.73 -12.44 23.19
C LEU A 34 -8.95 -11.77 22.04
N VAL A 35 -7.68 -12.15 21.83
CA VAL A 35 -6.86 -11.62 20.72
C VAL A 35 -7.46 -11.99 19.36
N ARG A 36 -7.94 -13.23 19.21
CA ARG A 36 -8.58 -13.70 17.98
C ARG A 36 -9.85 -12.92 17.67
N ALA A 37 -10.70 -12.68 18.67
CA ALA A 37 -11.91 -11.88 18.53
C ALA A 37 -11.59 -10.44 18.12
N ALA A 38 -10.63 -9.79 18.80
CA ALA A 38 -10.18 -8.44 18.44
C ALA A 38 -9.64 -8.37 17.00
N HIS A 39 -8.89 -9.39 16.57
CA HIS A 39 -8.38 -9.47 15.21
C HIS A 39 -9.51 -9.58 14.17
N GLN A 40 -10.54 -10.39 14.43
CA GLN A 40 -11.71 -10.53 13.56
C GLN A 40 -12.50 -9.22 13.43
N ILE A 41 -12.71 -8.49 14.54
CA ILE A 41 -13.38 -7.18 14.53
C ILE A 41 -12.59 -6.19 13.67
N ARG A 42 -11.26 -6.16 13.85
CA ARG A 42 -10.38 -5.30 13.05
C ARG A 42 -10.53 -5.59 11.55
N GLY A 43 -10.53 -6.85 11.15
CA GLY A 43 -10.72 -7.24 9.74
C GLY A 43 -12.09 -6.82 9.18
N GLY A 44 -13.17 -6.96 9.95
CA GLY A 44 -14.50 -6.50 9.54
C GLY A 44 -14.58 -4.98 9.40
N ALA A 45 -13.96 -4.23 10.32
CA ALA A 45 -13.88 -2.77 10.25
C ALA A 45 -13.07 -2.30 9.04
N GLU A 46 -11.95 -2.96 8.73
CA GLU A 46 -11.13 -2.69 7.54
C GLU A 46 -11.92 -2.93 6.25
N ALA A 47 -12.70 -4.02 6.17
CA ALA A 47 -13.54 -4.32 5.02
C ALA A 47 -14.64 -3.25 4.81
N LEU A 48 -15.29 -2.81 5.90
CA LEU A 48 -16.27 -1.73 5.86
C LEU A 48 -15.64 -0.42 5.39
N MET A 49 -14.45 -0.09 5.90
CA MET A 49 -13.70 1.09 5.48
C MET A 49 -13.37 1.05 3.97
N ALA A 50 -12.88 -0.08 3.48
CA ALA A 50 -12.59 -0.25 2.06
C ALA A 50 -13.84 -0.10 1.18
N ALA A 51 -14.99 -0.60 1.65
CA ALA A 51 -16.27 -0.43 0.95
C ALA A 51 -16.74 1.04 0.94
N ALA A 52 -16.57 1.76 2.06
CA ALA A 52 -16.89 3.18 2.15
C ALA A 52 -16.01 4.03 1.21
N VAL A 53 -14.70 3.76 1.20
CA VAL A 53 -13.75 4.44 0.30
C VAL A 53 -14.11 4.17 -1.16
N ARG A 54 -14.45 2.93 -1.51
CA ARG A 54 -14.90 2.57 -2.87
C ARG A 54 -16.15 3.36 -3.27
N GLN A 55 -17.14 3.42 -2.40
CA GLN A 55 -18.37 4.18 -2.64
C GLN A 55 -18.08 5.68 -2.82
N ALA A 56 -17.18 6.26 -2.02
CA ALA A 56 -16.76 7.65 -2.17
C ALA A 56 -16.07 7.89 -3.52
N ARG A 57 -15.20 6.97 -3.95
CA ARG A 57 -14.54 7.03 -5.27
C ARG A 57 -15.55 6.92 -6.43
N GLU A 58 -16.53 6.03 -6.32
CA GLU A 58 -17.63 5.89 -7.30
C GLU A 58 -18.50 7.16 -7.36
N ALA A 59 -18.67 7.86 -6.24
CA ALA A 59 -19.34 9.16 -6.17
C ALA A 59 -18.47 10.34 -6.64
N GLY A 60 -17.28 10.08 -7.19
CA GLY A 60 -16.39 11.10 -7.76
C GLY A 60 -15.48 11.80 -6.76
N ARG A 61 -15.46 11.40 -5.48
CA ARG A 61 -14.57 12.02 -4.47
C ARG A 61 -13.11 11.72 -4.76
N THR A 62 -12.26 12.72 -4.62
CA THR A 62 -10.82 12.64 -4.87
C THR A 62 -10.08 11.90 -3.75
N TRP A 63 -8.91 11.35 -4.06
CA TRP A 63 -8.01 10.76 -3.06
C TRP A 63 -7.55 11.77 -2.00
N GLN A 64 -7.52 13.06 -2.34
CA GLN A 64 -7.19 14.12 -1.40
C GLN A 64 -8.29 14.32 -0.36
N GLU A 65 -9.56 14.43 -0.78
CA GLU A 65 -10.71 14.52 0.13
C GLU A 65 -10.78 13.29 1.05
N ILE A 66 -10.56 12.08 0.50
CA ILE A 66 -10.56 10.83 1.26
C ILE A 66 -9.41 10.80 2.28
N GLY A 67 -8.19 11.16 1.86
CA GLY A 67 -7.04 11.23 2.76
C GLY A 67 -7.26 12.21 3.91
N GLN A 68 -7.85 13.38 3.63
CA GLN A 68 -8.16 14.40 4.64
C GLN A 68 -9.12 13.86 5.72
N VAL A 69 -10.19 13.15 5.32
CA VAL A 69 -11.13 12.52 6.27
C VAL A 69 -10.46 11.43 7.09
N LEU A 70 -9.53 10.69 6.50
CA LEU A 70 -8.81 9.59 7.16
C LEU A 70 -7.60 10.05 8.00
N GLY A 71 -7.23 11.34 7.94
CA GLY A 71 -6.03 11.86 8.60
C GLY A 71 -4.71 11.34 7.98
N VAL A 72 -4.72 10.96 6.70
CA VAL A 72 -3.53 10.46 5.98
C VAL A 72 -3.29 11.26 4.71
N SER A 73 -2.08 11.16 4.14
CA SER A 73 -1.78 11.81 2.87
C SER A 73 -2.60 11.21 1.72
N ARG A 74 -2.78 11.97 0.63
CA ARG A 74 -3.40 11.49 -0.62
C ARG A 74 -2.75 10.20 -1.11
N GLN A 75 -1.42 10.15 -1.09
CA GLN A 75 -0.65 8.99 -1.56
C GLN A 75 -0.84 7.79 -0.63
N ALA A 76 -0.86 7.99 0.69
CA ALA A 76 -1.14 6.92 1.64
C ALA A 76 -2.56 6.34 1.49
N ALA A 77 -3.56 7.20 1.27
CA ALA A 77 -4.93 6.76 0.97
C ALA A 77 -5.02 5.97 -0.34
N PHE A 78 -4.35 6.44 -1.39
CA PHE A 78 -4.29 5.76 -2.68
C PHE A 78 -3.58 4.40 -2.57
N GLN A 79 -2.44 4.33 -1.88
CA GLN A 79 -1.73 3.06 -1.68
C GLN A 79 -2.55 2.06 -0.87
N LYS A 80 -3.27 2.52 0.16
CA LYS A 80 -4.03 1.64 1.05
C LYS A 80 -5.35 1.13 0.44
N TYR A 81 -6.05 1.96 -0.33
CA TYR A 81 -7.42 1.65 -0.79
C TYR A 81 -7.61 1.75 -2.30
N GLY A 82 -6.62 2.28 -3.03
CA GLY A 82 -6.63 2.30 -4.47
C GLY A 82 -6.43 0.89 -5.01
N LYS A 83 -7.09 0.60 -6.15
CA LYS A 83 -6.57 -0.42 -7.05
C LYS A 83 -5.52 0.28 -7.90
N PRO A 84 -4.25 -0.14 -7.89
CA PRO A 84 -3.34 0.33 -8.92
C PRO A 84 -3.93 -0.13 -10.25
N ILE A 85 -4.39 0.83 -11.03
CA ILE A 85 -4.86 0.61 -12.39
C ILE A 85 -3.63 0.85 -13.25
N ASP A 86 -3.31 -0.09 -14.12
CA ASP A 86 -2.24 0.11 -15.09
C ASP A 86 -2.66 1.27 -16.01
N PRO A 87 -1.91 2.39 -16.02
CA PRO A 87 -2.27 3.58 -16.77
C PRO A 87 -2.23 3.37 -18.30
N ARG A 88 -1.69 2.25 -18.78
CA ARG A 88 -1.52 1.95 -20.21
C ARG A 88 -2.72 1.23 -20.82
N ASN A 89 -3.42 0.42 -20.04
CA ASN A 89 -4.52 -0.44 -20.53
C ASN A 89 -5.81 -0.30 -19.70
N GLY A 90 -5.77 0.37 -18.54
CA GLY A 90 -6.94 0.52 -17.67
C GLY A 90 -7.30 -0.73 -16.86
N GLU A 91 -6.47 -1.78 -16.92
CA GLU A 91 -6.65 -3.02 -16.18
C GLU A 91 -6.17 -2.87 -14.74
N VAL A 92 -6.66 -3.75 -13.86
CA VAL A 92 -6.16 -3.83 -12.49
C VAL A 92 -4.75 -4.40 -12.52
N MET A 93 -3.77 -3.63 -12.02
CA MET A 93 -2.38 -4.05 -11.93
C MET A 93 -2.26 -5.25 -11.00
N ASP A 94 -1.56 -6.29 -11.45
CA ASP A 94 -1.16 -7.39 -10.57
C ASP A 94 -0.21 -6.84 -9.51
N THR A 95 -0.58 -7.03 -8.24
CA THR A 95 0.18 -6.56 -7.07
C THR A 95 0.75 -7.74 -6.28
N SER A 96 0.71 -8.94 -6.85
CA SER A 96 1.35 -10.11 -6.27
C SER A 96 2.81 -9.75 -5.96
N PRO A 97 3.23 -9.82 -4.68
CA PRO A 97 4.61 -9.53 -4.32
C PRO A 97 5.54 -10.47 -5.09
N LEU A 98 6.59 -9.93 -5.71
CA LEU A 98 7.63 -10.76 -6.30
C LEU A 98 8.21 -11.65 -5.19
N PRO A 99 8.31 -12.98 -5.38
CA PRO A 99 8.78 -13.89 -4.35
C PRO A 99 10.15 -13.49 -3.78
N GLU A 100 11.01 -12.88 -4.59
CA GLU A 100 12.35 -12.40 -4.26
C GLU A 100 12.42 -10.87 -4.03
N ALA A 101 11.29 -10.18 -3.82
CA ALA A 101 11.23 -8.71 -3.76
C ALA A 101 12.23 -8.09 -2.76
N ILE A 102 12.43 -8.73 -1.61
CA ILE A 102 13.33 -8.22 -0.56
C ILE A 102 14.79 -8.28 -1.00
N GLU A 103 15.22 -9.41 -1.57
CA GLU A 103 16.59 -9.58 -2.04
C GLU A 103 16.87 -8.68 -3.24
N LEU A 104 15.90 -8.55 -4.14
CA LEU A 104 15.98 -7.64 -5.27
C LEU A 104 16.09 -6.18 -4.82
N ALA A 105 15.28 -5.77 -3.83
CA ALA A 105 15.35 -4.41 -3.27
C ALA A 105 16.72 -4.15 -2.63
N ARG A 106 17.28 -5.11 -1.89
CA ARG A 106 18.64 -4.98 -1.31
C ARG A 106 19.70 -4.82 -2.38
N ALA A 107 19.68 -5.68 -3.41
CA ALA A 107 20.64 -5.62 -4.49
C ALA A 107 20.57 -4.29 -5.25
N VAL A 108 19.36 -3.81 -5.57
CA VAL A 108 19.17 -2.53 -6.25
C VAL A 108 19.67 -1.36 -5.39
N ILE A 109 19.38 -1.36 -4.08
CA ILE A 109 19.86 -0.32 -3.16
C ILE A 109 21.40 -0.35 -3.05
N ASP A 110 22.01 -1.54 -3.02
CA ASP A 110 23.47 -1.67 -2.96
C ASP A 110 24.17 -1.23 -4.25
N ASP A 111 23.68 -1.68 -5.41
CA ASP A 111 24.18 -1.25 -6.71
C ASP A 111 24.03 0.27 -6.86
N HIS A 112 22.93 0.83 -6.33
CA HIS A 112 22.65 2.25 -6.31
C HIS A 112 23.63 3.04 -5.44
N ALA A 113 23.90 2.57 -4.21
CA ALA A 113 24.86 3.20 -3.30
C ALA A 113 26.29 3.23 -3.86
N HIS A 114 26.63 2.27 -4.71
CA HIS A 114 27.94 2.15 -5.37
C HIS A 114 27.98 2.76 -6.77
N ALA A 115 26.95 3.49 -7.19
CA ALA A 115 26.84 4.09 -8.53
C ALA A 115 27.03 3.08 -9.67
N ARG A 116 26.62 1.82 -9.46
CA ARG A 116 26.68 0.73 -10.45
C ARG A 116 25.43 0.74 -11.33
N TRP A 117 25.27 1.81 -12.11
CA TRP A 117 24.07 2.07 -12.93
C TRP A 117 23.83 1.03 -14.02
N ALA A 118 24.89 0.47 -14.59
CA ALA A 118 24.82 -0.61 -15.58
C ALA A 118 24.11 -1.84 -14.99
N ASP A 119 24.48 -2.25 -13.77
CA ASP A 119 23.88 -3.40 -13.09
C ASP A 119 22.37 -3.18 -12.83
N ILE A 120 21.96 -1.96 -12.49
CA ILE A 120 20.56 -1.60 -12.25
C ILE A 120 19.75 -1.67 -13.55
N THR A 121 20.27 -1.10 -14.63
CA THR A 121 19.58 -1.03 -15.93
C THR A 121 19.52 -2.36 -16.67
N GLU A 122 20.45 -3.29 -16.41
CA GLU A 122 20.39 -4.65 -16.94
C GLU A 122 19.13 -5.41 -16.44
N ARG A 123 18.68 -5.09 -15.23
CA ARG A 123 17.50 -5.72 -14.61
C ARG A 123 16.17 -5.14 -15.08
N PHE A 124 16.20 -4.04 -15.80
CA PHE A 124 15.00 -3.37 -16.31
C PHE A 124 14.42 -4.14 -17.49
N ASP A 125 13.09 -4.24 -17.53
CA ASP A 125 12.41 -4.70 -18.73
C ASP A 125 12.64 -3.72 -19.91
N GLU A 126 12.24 -4.14 -21.11
CA GLU A 126 12.42 -3.35 -22.33
C GLU A 126 11.79 -1.95 -22.22
N THR A 127 10.67 -1.83 -21.52
CA THR A 127 9.96 -0.56 -21.36
C THR A 127 10.67 0.36 -20.37
N MET A 128 11.18 -0.20 -19.26
CA MET A 128 11.97 0.54 -18.27
C MET A 128 13.29 1.02 -18.87
N ARG A 129 13.99 0.21 -19.68
CA ARG A 129 15.21 0.61 -20.38
C ARG A 129 15.00 1.75 -21.37
N ALA A 130 13.84 1.80 -22.04
CA ALA A 130 13.49 2.89 -22.94
C ALA A 130 13.27 4.23 -22.22
N GLY A 131 12.85 4.22 -20.95
CA GLY A 131 12.54 5.42 -20.18
C GLY A 131 13.59 5.84 -19.14
N LEU A 132 14.41 4.90 -18.65
CA LEU A 132 15.39 5.09 -17.59
C LEU A 132 16.78 4.65 -18.07
N THR A 133 17.38 5.44 -18.95
CA THR A 133 18.73 5.20 -19.44
C THR A 133 19.77 5.39 -18.34
N GLU A 134 20.94 4.76 -18.48
CA GLU A 134 22.06 4.91 -17.54
C GLU A 134 22.42 6.39 -17.32
N ALA A 135 22.52 7.17 -18.41
CA ALA A 135 22.79 8.60 -18.36
C ALA A 135 21.68 9.38 -17.65
N GLY A 136 20.42 9.04 -17.89
CA GLY A 136 19.27 9.71 -17.26
C GLY A 136 19.17 9.43 -15.75
N LEU A 137 19.53 8.22 -15.31
CA LEU A 137 19.62 7.88 -13.89
C LEU A 137 20.77 8.62 -13.21
N ALA A 138 21.96 8.63 -13.82
CA ALA A 138 23.11 9.35 -13.30
C ALA A 138 22.84 10.86 -13.17
N GLU A 139 22.18 11.47 -14.15
CA GLU A 139 21.81 12.88 -14.14
C GLU A 139 20.77 13.20 -13.07
N ALA A 140 19.69 12.42 -12.96
CA ALA A 140 18.65 12.62 -11.95
C ALA A 140 19.20 12.60 -10.52
N TRP A 141 20.20 11.75 -10.26
CA TRP A 141 20.83 11.61 -8.95
C TRP A 141 21.88 12.66 -8.63
N ALA A 142 22.55 13.22 -9.64
CA ALA A 142 23.51 14.31 -9.45
C ALA A 142 22.88 15.57 -8.80
N TRP A 143 21.56 15.77 -8.97
CA TRP A 143 20.83 16.89 -8.36
C TRP A 143 20.41 16.63 -6.90
N GLN A 144 20.50 15.38 -6.42
CA GLN A 144 19.90 14.96 -5.15
C GLN A 144 20.93 14.75 -4.03
N VAL A 145 22.22 14.60 -4.36
CA VAL A 145 23.33 14.59 -3.40
C VAL A 145 24.07 15.93 -3.46
N PRO A 146 23.95 16.81 -2.45
CA PRO A 146 24.78 18.01 -2.37
C PRO A 146 26.23 17.57 -2.24
N ASP A 147 27.08 18.08 -3.14
CA ASP A 147 28.51 17.81 -3.18
C ASP A 147 29.16 18.16 -1.83
N SER A 148 29.33 17.15 -0.96
CA SER A 148 29.90 17.33 0.38
C SER A 148 31.44 17.41 0.33
N ARG A 149 32.04 17.54 -0.87
CA ARG A 149 33.49 17.64 -1.04
C ARG A 149 34.03 19.06 -1.22
N THR A 150 33.19 20.09 -1.19
CA THR A 150 33.65 21.49 -1.25
C THR A 150 33.38 22.23 0.06
N THR A 151 34.06 21.86 1.15
CA THR A 151 34.34 22.75 2.28
C THR A 151 35.52 22.24 3.10
N LEU A 152 36.71 22.33 2.52
CA LEU A 152 37.96 22.42 3.28
C LEU A 152 38.82 23.48 2.60
N PHE A 153 38.64 24.73 3.02
CA PHE A 153 39.67 25.77 3.10
C PHE A 153 39.27 26.75 4.20
#